data_AF-A0A183M6F7-F1
#
_entry.id   AF-A0A183M6F7-F1
#
_cell.length_a   1.000
_cell.length_b   1.000
_cell.length_c   1.000
_cell.angle_alpha   90.00
_cell.angle_beta   90.00
_cell.angle_gamma   90.00
#
_symmetry.space_group_name_H-M   'P 1'
#
loop_
_entity.id
_entity.type
_entity.pdbx_description
1 polymer ?
#
loop_
_entity_poly.entity_id
_entity_poly.type
_entity_poly.pdbx_seq_one_letter_code
_entity_poly.pdbx_strand_id
1 'polypeptide(L)'
;MNIIQCYGPINDYNEDAKDQFYNRLQSIVEKCQTKDLAILMGDFNAKVGTDNTGYEDIMGRYGLGERNENSERFANLCAFNKLVIGGTIFPHKHIHKTT
;
A
#
# COMPACT_ATOMS: atom_id res chain seq x y z
N MET A 1 16.94 3.28 -9.99
CA MET A 1 16.19 2.85 -8.78
C MET A 1 15.55 4.08 -8.13
N ASN A 2 14.26 4.00 -7.81
CA ASN A 2 13.48 5.07 -7.18
C ASN A 2 12.99 4.59 -5.81
N ILE A 3 13.18 5.40 -4.77
CA ILE A 3 12.63 5.13 -3.44
C ILE A 3 11.67 6.28 -3.11
N ILE A 4 10.43 5.92 -2.82
CA ILE A 4 9.38 6.85 -2.42
C ILE A 4 9.02 6.51 -0.98
N GLN A 5 9.28 7.45 -0.07
CA GLN A 5 8.88 7.32 1.32
C GLN A 5 7.67 8.21 1.60
N CYS A 6 6.62 7.64 2.18
CA CYS A 6 5.38 8.35 2.47
C CYS A 6 4.93 8.15 3.91
N TYR A 7 4.16 9.13 4.39
CA TYR A 7 3.30 8.98 5.55
C TYR A 7 1.86 9.26 5.09
N GLY A 8 1.01 8.25 5.12
CA GLY A 8 -0.37 8.31 4.64
C GLY A 8 -1.30 9.02 5.62
N PRO A 9 -2.45 9.51 5.15
CA PRO A 9 -3.47 10.09 6.02
C PRO A 9 -4.03 9.04 6.98
N ILE A 10 -4.36 9.41 8.22
CA ILE A 10 -5.09 8.51 9.13
C ILE A 10 -6.54 8.34 8.64
N ASN A 11 -7.19 7.26 9.08
CA ASN A 11 -8.56 6.91 8.64
C ASN A 11 -9.60 8.01 8.92
N ASP A 12 -9.40 8.84 9.94
CA ASP A 12 -10.37 9.87 10.35
C ASP A 12 -10.30 11.16 9.51
N TYR A 13 -9.37 11.25 8.55
CA TYR A 13 -9.38 12.35 7.59
C TYR A 13 -10.57 12.25 6.64
N ASN A 14 -11.01 13.40 6.12
CA ASN A 14 -12.04 13.44 5.08
C ASN A 14 -11.58 12.73 3.80
N GLU A 15 -12.55 12.20 3.04
CA GLU A 15 -12.28 11.44 1.82
C GLU A 15 -11.52 12.25 0.77
N ASP A 16 -11.85 13.53 0.58
CA ASP A 16 -11.17 14.39 -0.39
C ASP A 16 -9.66 14.52 -0.12
N ALA A 17 -9.26 14.59 1.16
CA ALA A 17 -7.86 14.65 1.54
C ALA A 17 -7.14 13.31 1.29
N LYS A 18 -7.82 12.19 1.53
CA LYS A 18 -7.30 10.85 1.19
C LYS A 18 -7.14 10.71 -0.32
N ASP A 19 -8.15 11.10 -1.10
CA ASP A 19 -8.13 11.10 -2.56
C ASP A 19 -6.99 11.95 -3.12
N GLN A 20 -6.82 13.17 -2.62
CA GLN A 20 -5.72 14.05 -3.04
C GLN A 20 -4.35 13.44 -2.75
N PHE A 21 -4.18 12.79 -1.58
CA PHE A 21 -2.95 12.09 -1.24
C PHE A 21 -2.64 10.95 -2.24
N TYR A 22 -3.60 10.04 -2.46
CA TYR A 22 -3.40 8.89 -3.35
C TYR A 22 -3.24 9.31 -4.82
N ASN A 23 -3.99 10.32 -5.28
CA ASN A 23 -3.84 10.87 -6.63
C ASN A 23 -2.45 11.47 -6.85
N ARG A 24 -1.94 12.23 -5.86
CA ARG A 24 -0.59 12.78 -5.92
C ARG A 24 0.47 11.68 -5.90
N LEU A 25 0.29 10.65 -5.07
CA LEU A 25 1.20 9.51 -5.01
C LEU A 25 1.22 8.75 -6.33
N GLN A 26 0.05 8.50 -6.94
CA GLN A 26 -0.08 7.88 -8.25
C GLN A 26 0.74 8.63 -9.31
N SER A 27 0.60 9.96 -9.39
CA SER A 27 1.38 10.78 -10.32
C SER A 27 2.90 10.74 -10.08
N ILE A 28 3.36 10.44 -8.86
CA ILE A 28 4.79 10.27 -8.54
C ILE A 28 5.26 8.88 -8.97
N VAL A 29 4.46 7.84 -8.70
CA VAL A 29 4.75 6.47 -9.13
C VAL A 29 4.83 6.38 -10.66
N GLU A 30 3.92 7.03 -11.38
CA GLU A 30 3.92 7.08 -12.86
C GLU A 30 5.16 7.76 -13.46
N LYS A 31 5.79 8.67 -12.72
CA LYS A 31 7.03 9.34 -13.14
C LYS A 31 8.26 8.45 -12.95
N CYS A 32 8.16 7.38 -12.17
CA CYS A 32 9.24 6.42 -12.01
C CYS A 32 9.38 5.63 -13.32
N GLN A 33 10.58 5.65 -13.92
CA GLN A 33 10.82 4.91 -15.16
C GLN A 33 10.56 3.42 -14.94
N THR A 34 9.77 2.80 -15.82
CA THR A 34 9.39 1.37 -15.73
C THR A 34 10.56 0.39 -15.77
N LYS A 35 11.74 0.83 -16.22
CA LYS A 35 12.98 0.04 -16.27
C LYS A 35 13.74 0.05 -14.94
N ASP A 36 13.43 0.98 -14.05
CA ASP A 36 14.06 1.11 -12.74
C ASP A 36 13.22 0.44 -11.66
N LEU A 37 13.88 -0.23 -10.71
CA LEU A 37 13.22 -0.70 -9.49
C LEU A 37 12.60 0.48 -8.73
N ALA A 38 11.31 0.42 -8.44
CA ALA A 38 10.59 1.35 -7.59
C ALA A 38 10.25 0.70 -6.24
N ILE A 39 10.66 1.34 -5.16
CA ILE A 39 10.36 0.92 -3.79
C ILE A 39 9.47 1.99 -3.17
N LEU A 40 8.22 1.61 -2.87
CA LEU A 40 7.29 2.42 -2.09
C LEU A 40 7.35 1.95 -0.63
N MET A 41 7.71 2.85 0.28
CA MET A 41 7.89 2.53 1.69
C MET A 41 7.34 3.63 2.61
N GLY A 42 7.28 3.32 3.91
CA GLY A 42 6.74 4.20 4.93
C GLY A 42 5.45 3.65 5.53
N ASP A 43 4.72 4.51 6.23
CA ASP A 43 3.48 4.14 6.90
C ASP A 43 2.29 4.71 6.13
N PHE A 44 1.45 3.84 5.57
CA PHE A 44 0.27 4.23 4.80
C PHE A 44 -1.01 4.27 5.63
N ASN A 45 -0.94 4.00 6.95
CA ASN A 45 -2.11 3.86 7.81
C ASN A 45 -3.16 2.87 7.24
N ALA A 46 -2.68 1.87 6.51
CA ALA A 46 -3.48 0.89 5.78
C ALA A 46 -3.34 -0.49 6.42
N LYS A 47 -4.48 -1.08 6.81
CA LYS A 47 -4.56 -2.48 7.25
C LYS A 47 -5.16 -3.29 6.12
N VAL A 48 -4.33 -3.97 5.34
CA VAL A 48 -4.80 -4.75 4.17
C VAL A 48 -5.45 -6.07 4.55
N GLY A 49 -5.16 -6.59 5.75
CA GLY A 49 -5.73 -7.83 6.27
C GLY A 49 -5.11 -9.10 5.71
N THR A 50 -5.79 -10.24 5.88
CA THR A 50 -5.33 -11.57 5.41
C THR A 50 -6.07 -12.07 4.19
N ASP A 51 -7.26 -11.54 3.91
CA ASP A 51 -8.04 -11.89 2.73
C ASP A 51 -7.45 -11.18 1.51
N ASN A 52 -6.88 -11.96 0.61
CA ASN A 52 -6.28 -11.47 -0.63
C ASN A 52 -7.12 -11.80 -1.86
N THR A 53 -8.39 -12.16 -1.69
CA THR A 53 -9.30 -12.49 -2.80
C THR A 53 -9.41 -11.30 -3.77
N GLY A 54 -9.05 -11.52 -5.04
CA GLY A 54 -9.01 -10.48 -6.08
C GLY A 54 -7.75 -9.60 -6.10
N TYR A 55 -6.81 -9.83 -5.18
CA TYR A 55 -5.52 -9.13 -5.08
C TYR A 55 -4.34 -10.11 -4.98
N GLU A 56 -4.51 -11.36 -5.42
CA GLU A 56 -3.56 -12.45 -5.23
C GLU A 56 -2.19 -12.18 -5.88
N ASP A 57 -2.17 -11.40 -6.96
CA ASP A 57 -0.96 -11.03 -7.69
C ASP A 57 -0.11 -9.98 -6.95
N ILE A 58 -0.71 -9.21 -6.05
CA ILE A 58 -0.04 -8.11 -5.35
C ILE A 58 0.08 -8.31 -3.84
N MET A 59 -0.70 -9.24 -3.28
CA MET A 59 -0.87 -9.39 -1.83
C MET A 59 -0.75 -10.85 -1.40
N GLY A 60 0.08 -11.08 -0.40
CA GLY A 60 0.20 -12.37 0.28
C GLY A 60 -0.80 -12.54 1.41
N ARG A 61 -0.78 -13.71 2.06
CA ARG A 61 -1.75 -14.09 3.10
C ARG A 61 -1.29 -13.78 4.52
N TYR A 62 -0.12 -13.16 4.69
CA TYR A 62 0.48 -12.91 6.01
C TYR A 62 0.22 -11.50 6.55
N GLY A 63 -0.68 -10.72 5.95
CA GLY A 63 -1.12 -9.45 6.53
C GLY A 63 -1.84 -9.64 7.88
N LEU A 64 -2.31 -8.54 8.47
CA LEU A 64 -2.94 -8.53 9.79
C LEU A 64 -4.19 -7.65 9.78
N GLY A 65 -5.20 -8.09 10.53
CA GLY A 65 -6.44 -7.34 10.75
C GLY A 65 -7.44 -7.48 9.62
N GLU A 66 -8.43 -6.59 9.63
CA GLU A 66 -9.43 -6.46 8.58
C GLU A 66 -9.10 -5.28 7.66
N ARG A 67 -9.53 -5.41 6.41
CA ARG A 67 -9.33 -4.40 5.37
C ARG A 67 -10.05 -3.11 5.75
N ASN A 68 -9.32 -1.99 5.81
CA ASN A 68 -9.90 -0.66 6.06
C ASN A 68 -9.99 0.19 4.77
N GLU A 69 -10.69 1.33 4.79
CA GLU A 69 -10.85 2.18 3.59
C GLU A 69 -9.50 2.60 2.97
N ASN A 70 -8.54 3.02 3.80
CA ASN A 70 -7.19 3.36 3.34
C ASN A 70 -6.49 2.19 2.64
N SER A 71 -6.73 0.97 3.10
CA SER A 71 -6.12 -0.21 2.50
C SER A 71 -6.68 -0.56 1.14
N GLU A 72 -7.95 -0.25 0.86
CA GLU A 72 -8.51 -0.42 -0.48
C GLU A 72 -7.85 0.56 -1.46
N ARG A 73 -7.72 1.84 -1.07
CA ARG A 73 -7.00 2.85 -1.86
C ARG A 73 -5.54 2.46 -2.12
N PHE A 74 -4.87 1.96 -1.09
CA PHE A 74 -3.49 1.47 -1.20
C PHE A 74 -3.37 0.23 -2.09
N ALA A 75 -4.24 -0.77 -1.91
CA ALA A 75 -4.25 -1.99 -2.73
C ALA A 75 -4.55 -1.68 -4.21
N ASN A 76 -5.48 -0.76 -4.49
CA ASN A 76 -5.79 -0.32 -5.85
C ASN A 76 -4.59 0.38 -6.51
N LEU A 77 -3.88 1.24 -5.78
CA LEU A 77 -2.64 1.85 -6.26
C LEU A 77 -1.59 0.79 -6.57
N CYS A 78 -1.41 -0.21 -5.69
CA CYS A 78 -0.48 -1.30 -5.96
C CYS A 78 -0.89 -2.14 -7.18
N ALA A 79 -2.17 -2.51 -7.30
CA ALA A 79 -2.70 -3.28 -8.41
C ALA A 79 -2.50 -2.56 -9.75
N PHE A 80 -2.84 -1.27 -9.81
CA PHE A 80 -2.72 -0.47 -11.02
C PHE A 80 -1.27 -0.34 -11.51
N ASN A 81 -0.32 -0.18 -10.57
CA ASN A 81 1.10 -0.02 -10.89
C ASN A 81 1.92 -1.32 -10.86
N LYS A 82 1.26 -2.49 -10.72
CA LYS A 82 1.92 -3.81 -10.62
C LYS A 82 2.97 -3.87 -9.49
N LEU A 83 2.66 -3.24 -8.35
CA LEU A 83 3.48 -3.27 -7.14
C LEU A 83 3.02 -4.39 -6.22
N VAL A 84 3.97 -5.01 -5.52
CA VAL A 84 3.71 -6.08 -4.55
C VAL A 84 3.82 -5.55 -3.13
N ILE A 85 2.84 -5.86 -2.29
CA ILE A 85 2.76 -5.43 -0.89
C ILE A 85 3.64 -6.34 -0.02
N GLY A 86 4.93 -6.00 0.08
CA GLY A 86 5.94 -6.84 0.74
C GLY A 86 5.62 -7.26 2.18
N GLY A 87 4.94 -6.40 2.96
CA GLY A 87 4.55 -6.71 4.35
C GLY A 87 3.61 -7.92 4.51
N THR A 88 2.97 -8.35 3.41
CA THR A 88 2.01 -9.47 3.40
C THR A 88 2.56 -10.77 2.81
N ILE A 89 3.73 -10.73 2.16
CA ILE A 89 4.28 -11.86 1.39
C ILE A 89 4.91 -12.91 2.28
N PHE A 90 5.57 -12.49 3.36
CA PHE A 90 6.33 -13.37 4.22
C PHE A 90 5.73 -13.47 5.63
N PRO A 91 5.90 -14.61 6.32
CA PRO A 91 5.56 -14.70 7.72
C PRO A 91 6.39 -13.70 8.55
N HIS A 92 5.70 -12.76 9.19
CA HIS A 92 6.30 -11.83 10.15
C HIS A 92 5.84 -12.15 11.58
N LYS A 93 6.66 -11.82 12.59
CA LYS A 93 6.21 -11.82 13.98
C LYS A 93 5.09 -10.79 14.15
N HIS A 94 4.08 -11.08 14.96
CA HIS A 94 2.95 -10.16 15.18
C HIS A 94 3.39 -8.75 15.61
N ILE A 95 4.44 -8.65 16.42
CA ILE A 95 5.02 -7.38 16.87
C ILE A 95 5.58 -6.49 15.74
N HIS A 96 5.78 -7.04 14.53
CA HIS A 96 6.29 -6.31 13.36
C HIS A 96 5.19 -6.08 12.29
N LYS A 97 3.95 -6.51 12.56
CA LYS A 97 2.81 -6.36 11.63
C LYS A 97 1.92 -5.17 11.97
N THR A 98 2.15 -4.54 13.12
CA THR A 98 1.45 -3.34 13.55
C THR A 98 2.49 -2.29 13.90
N THR A 99 2.17 -1.05 13.54
CA THR A 99 2.78 0.15 14.10
C THR A 99 1.78 0.77 15.07
#